data_AF-A0A097R5U1-F1
#
_entry.id   AF-A0A097R5U1-F1
#
_cell.length_a   1.000
_cell.length_b   1.000
_cell.length_c   1.000
_cell.angle_alpha   90.00
_cell.angle_beta   90.00
_cell.angle_gamma   90.00
#
_symmetry.space_group_name_H-M   'P 1'
#
loop_
_entity.id
_entity.type
_entity.pdbx_description
1 polymer ?
#
loop_
_entity_poly.entity_id
_entity_poly.type
_entity_poly.pdbx_seq_one_letter_code
_entity_poly.pdbx_strand_id
1 'polypeptide(L)' 'MGCSEKIRVQTRLIHEPVPQSLTNPTPAPVLKTPVTWGGVAIYADQLHDALDTCNADKRAISVLKIKSSASWE' A
#
# COMPACT_ATOMS: atom_id res chain seq x y z
N MET A 1 -4.94 47.37 28.08
CA MET A 1 -5.36 45.97 28.22
C MET A 1 -5.56 45.41 26.82
N GLY A 2 -4.67 44.55 26.35
CA GLY A 2 -4.78 43.93 25.03
C GLY A 2 -4.30 42.49 25.14
N CYS A 3 -5.24 41.55 25.23
CA CYS A 3 -4.92 40.13 25.17
C CYS A 3 -4.66 39.78 23.70
N SER A 4 -3.45 39.32 23.40
CA SER A 4 -3.13 38.77 22.08
C SER A 4 -3.87 37.44 21.92
N GLU A 5 -4.95 37.46 21.14
CA GLU A 5 -5.73 36.28 20.80
C GLU A 5 -4.84 35.31 20.02
N LYS A 6 -4.54 34.15 20.62
CA LYS A 6 -3.71 33.13 19.97
C LYS A 6 -4.53 32.44 18.89
N ILE A 7 -4.25 32.75 17.63
CA ILE A 7 -4.80 32.01 16.49
C ILE A 7 -4.39 30.54 16.63
N ARG A 8 -5.35 29.68 16.94
CA ARG A 8 -5.19 28.23 16.88
C ARG A 8 -5.45 27.78 15.45
N VAL A 9 -4.38 27.61 14.67
CA VAL A 9 -4.47 26.89 13.41
C VAL A 9 -4.68 25.41 13.74
N GLN A 10 -5.89 24.90 13.55
CA GLN A 10 -6.11 23.45 13.54
C GLN A 10 -5.54 22.91 12.22
N THR A 11 -4.34 22.33 12.28
CA THR A 11 -3.78 21.60 11.14
C THR A 11 -4.63 20.35 10.91
N ARG A 12 -5.62 20.42 10.01
CA ARG A 12 -6.27 19.21 9.49
C ARG A 12 -5.29 18.53 8.55
N LEU A 13 -4.86 17.33 8.91
CA LEU A 13 -4.12 16.46 7.99
C LEU A 13 -5.10 16.01 6.90
N ILE A 14 -5.17 16.73 5.78
CA ILE A 14 -5.98 16.33 4.61
C ILE A 14 -5.15 15.33 3.80
N HIS A 15 -4.90 14.15 4.36
CA HIS A 15 -4.40 13.03 3.56
C HIS A 15 -5.59 12.14 3.26
N GLU A 16 -6.01 12.06 1.99
CA GLU A 16 -6.94 11.01 1.58
C GLU A 16 -6.31 9.66 1.95
N PRO A 17 -6.98 8.81 2.73
CA PRO A 17 -6.40 7.54 3.14
C PRO A 17 -6.11 6.68 1.90
N VAL A 18 -5.01 5.94 1.94
CA VAL A 18 -4.71 4.98 0.87
C VAL A 18 -5.90 4.01 0.76
N PRO A 19 -6.42 3.75 -0.46
CA PRO A 19 -7.53 2.81 -0.64
C PRO A 19 -7.23 1.46 -0.01
N GLN A 20 -8.21 0.92 0.72
CA GLN A 20 -8.08 -0.35 1.44
C GLN A 20 -7.64 -1.49 0.50
N SER A 21 -8.10 -1.47 -0.75
CA SER A 21 -7.74 -2.43 -1.78
C SER A 21 -6.22 -2.51 -2.05
N LEU A 22 -5.50 -1.41 -1.88
CA LEU A 22 -4.04 -1.34 -2.07
C LEU A 22 -3.25 -1.74 -0.80
N THR A 23 -3.92 -1.79 0.35
CA THR A 23 -3.31 -2.14 1.64
C THR A 23 -3.69 -3.53 2.14
N ASN A 24 -4.57 -4.23 1.41
CA ASN A 24 -4.97 -5.58 1.76
C ASN A 24 -3.76 -6.52 1.67
N PRO A 25 -3.63 -7.51 2.57
CA PRO A 25 -2.56 -8.49 2.48
C PRO A 25 -2.60 -9.23 1.13
N THR A 26 -1.47 -9.26 0.43
CA THR A 26 -1.32 -10.11 -0.76
C THR A 26 -1.36 -11.58 -0.32
N PRO A 27 -2.28 -12.40 -0.87
CA PRO A 27 -2.35 -13.82 -0.52
C PRO A 27 -1.04 -14.55 -0.85
N ALA A 28 -0.51 -15.30 0.11
CA ALA A 28 0.65 -16.15 -0.11
C ALA A 28 0.22 -17.53 -0.62
N PRO A 29 0.85 -18.09 -1.66
CA PRO A 29 0.56 -19.44 -2.10
C PRO A 29 1.03 -20.49 -1.07
N VAL A 30 0.44 -21.68 -1.11
CA VAL A 30 0.76 -22.77 -0.18
C VAL A 30 1.47 -23.90 -0.92
N LEU A 31 2.69 -24.23 -0.48
CA LEU A 31 3.40 -25.42 -0.97
C LEU A 31 2.86 -26.67 -0.26
N LYS A 32 2.22 -27.57 -1.02
CA LYS A 32 1.61 -28.79 -0.48
C LYS A 32 2.65 -29.86 -0.15
N THR A 33 2.36 -30.67 0.88
CA THR A 33 3.16 -31.83 1.27
C THR A 33 2.44 -33.16 0.93
N PRO A 34 3.18 -34.21 0.51
CA PRO A 34 4.62 -34.22 0.25
C PRO A 34 4.99 -33.34 -0.95
N VAL A 35 6.17 -32.74 -0.91
CA VAL A 35 6.65 -31.86 -1.98
C VAL A 35 6.96 -32.70 -3.22
N THR A 36 6.48 -32.23 -4.38
CA THR A 36 6.77 -32.83 -5.69
C THR A 36 7.37 -31.78 -6.60
N TRP A 37 8.17 -32.20 -7.59
CA TRP A 37 8.74 -31.27 -8.59
C TRP A 37 7.65 -30.45 -9.32
N GLY A 38 6.56 -31.10 -9.72
CA GLY A 38 5.41 -30.42 -10.32
C GLY A 38 4.73 -29.44 -9.35
N GLY A 39 4.63 -29.81 -8.07
CA GLY A 39 4.11 -28.93 -7.02
C GLY A 39 4.98 -27.69 -6.78
N VAL A 40 6.32 -27.82 -6.88
CA VAL A 40 7.24 -26.68 -6.79
C VAL A 40 7.08 -25.74 -7.97
N ALA A 41 6.95 -26.27 -9.19
CA ALA A 41 6.74 -25.45 -10.39
C ALA A 41 5.46 -24.60 -10.29
N ILE A 42 4.34 -25.23 -9.87
CA ILE A 42 3.07 -24.52 -9.66
C ILE A 42 3.18 -23.48 -8.54
N TYR A 43 3.82 -23.83 -7.42
CA TYR A 43 4.02 -22.89 -6.32
C TYR A 43 4.88 -21.68 -6.73
N ALA A 44 5.94 -21.89 -7.51
CA ALA A 44 6.82 -20.82 -7.97
C ALA A 44 6.08 -19.84 -8.89
N ASP A 45 5.25 -20.36 -9.80
CA ASP A 45 4.37 -19.56 -10.67
C ASP A 45 3.42 -18.68 -9.85
N GLN A 46 2.68 -19.29 -8.92
CA GLN A 46 1.76 -18.56 -8.02
C GLN A 46 2.48 -17.53 -7.14
N LEU A 47 3.72 -17.80 -6.74
CA LEU A 47 4.52 -16.86 -5.96
C LEU A 47 4.92 -15.65 -6.80
N HIS A 48 5.25 -15.85 -8.07
CA HIS A 48 5.53 -14.75 -8.98
C HIS A 48 4.29 -13.87 -9.20
N ASP A 49 3.11 -14.47 -9.42
CA ASP A 49 1.84 -13.72 -9.54
C ASP A 49 1.54 -12.88 -8.29
N ALA A 50 1.77 -13.44 -7.09
CA ALA A 50 1.59 -12.73 -5.84
C ALA A 50 2.56 -11.55 -5.72
N LEU A 51 3.84 -11.74 -6.06
CA LEU A 51 4.84 -10.68 -6.04
C LEU A 51 4.53 -9.57 -7.04
N ASP A 52 4.06 -9.92 -8.24
CA ASP A 52 3.68 -8.96 -9.27
C ASP A 52 2.49 -8.10 -8.84
N THR A 53 1.49 -8.72 -8.22
CA THR A 53 0.35 -8.02 -7.60
C THR A 53 0.83 -7.05 -6.52
N CYS A 54 1.64 -7.53 -5.58
CA CYS A 54 2.19 -6.69 -4.50
C CYS A 54 2.99 -5.50 -5.04
N ASN A 55 3.79 -5.71 -6.08
CA ASN A 55 4.59 -4.67 -6.70
C ASN A 55 3.72 -3.67 -7.47
N ALA A 56 2.60 -4.11 -8.07
CA ALA A 56 1.63 -3.21 -8.69
C ALA A 56 0.96 -2.30 -7.65
N ASP A 57 0.53 -2.84 -6.51
CA ASP A 57 -0.06 -2.06 -5.43
C ASP A 57 0.92 -1.02 -4.87
N LYS A 58 2.18 -1.41 -4.65
CA LYS A 58 3.24 -0.46 -4.22
C LYS A 58 3.42 0.69 -5.20
N ARG A 59 3.38 0.42 -6.51
CA ARG A 59 3.44 1.48 -7.54
C ARG A 59 2.22 2.40 -7.43
N ALA A 60 1.01 1.86 -7.31
CA ALA A 60 -0.20 2.66 -7.15
C ALA A 60 -0.14 3.56 -5.89
N ILE A 61 0.33 3.02 -4.76
CA ILE A 61 0.53 3.79 -3.51
C ILE A 61 1.55 4.92 -3.72
N SER A 62 2.65 4.64 -4.43
CA SER A 62 3.67 5.66 -4.70
C SER A 62 3.12 6.84 -5.50
N VAL A 63 2.25 6.59 -6.48
CA VAL A 63 1.59 7.62 -7.29
C VAL A 63 0.67 8.48 -6.43
N LEU A 64 -0.11 7.86 -5.53
CA LEU A 64 -0.97 8.59 -4.59
C LEU A 64 -0.16 9.50 -3.67
N LYS A 65 0.99 9.03 -3.17
CA LYS A 65 1.89 9.83 -2.33
C LYS A 65 2.47 11.03 -3.06
N ILE A 66 2.85 10.86 -4.33
CA ILE A 66 3.36 11.97 -5.16
C ILE A 66 2.25 12.99 -5.41
N LYS A 67 1.05 12.53 -5.80
CA LYS A 67 -0.11 13.39 -6.02
C LYS A 67 -0.48 14.18 -4.77
N SER A 68 -0.47 13.53 -3.59
CA SER A 68 -0.76 14.22 -2.34
C SER A 68 0.31 15.25 -2.00
N SER A 69 1.60 15.01 -2.26
CA SER A 69 2.64 16.04 -2.06
C SER A 69 2.55 17.23 -3.02
N ALA A 70 2.17 17.01 -4.28
CA ALA A 70 2.05 18.08 -5.29
C ALA A 70 0.80 18.96 -5.10
N SER A 71 -0.19 18.49 -4.32
CA SER A 71 -1.40 19.26 -4.02
C SER A 71 -1.20 20.35 -2.94
N TRP A 72 -0.01 20.44 -2.34
CA TRP A 72 0.33 21.40 -1.29
C TRP A 72 1.27 22.53 -1.75
N GLU A 73 1.58 22.60 -3.05
CA GLU A 73 2.25 23.72 -3.72
C GLU A 73 1.24 24.59 -4.47
#